data_AF-A0A3B8HAZ0-F1
#
_entry.id   AF-A0A3B8HAZ0-F1
#
_cell.length_a   1.000
_cell.length_b   1.000
_cell.length_c   1.000
_cell.angle_alpha   90.00
_cell.angle_beta   90.00
_cell.angle_gamma   90.00
#
_symmetry.space_group_name_H-M   'P 1'
#
loop_
_entity.id
_entity.type
_entity.pdbx_description
1 polymer ?
#
loop_
_entity_poly.entity_id
_entity_poly.type
_entity_poly.pdbx_seq_one_letter_code
_entity_poly.pdbx_strand_id
1 'polypeptide(L)'
;MTLEEGLSQGFVIITEISTGGSVPELKLVNKSPDKVLVVDGEELMGAKQNRIVNASFLIAGNSEVVIPVSCVEQGRWSYRSAMFSYGEKVMPPSLRREKQKKVAENLDRGAGYRSDQGQIWEALAEKQSRMSINSPTGAMADLFEGQKNRLSEYLKAFRLVDSQVGTLFAINGKVAGLECFGHWQTFSKFFKKLVQSYALDAIDMIKEPKEDHVAVADIRRFMEGIQKAPRKSYPSLGLGENIRAEGPFISGAALVYNESV
;
A
#
# COMPACT_ATOMS: atom_id res chain seq x y z
N MET A 1 16.86 -4.74 0.77
CA MET A 1 16.53 -3.68 1.75
C MET A 1 15.10 -3.21 1.53
N THR A 2 14.37 -2.80 2.57
CA THR A 2 13.05 -2.16 2.40
C THR A 2 13.21 -0.66 2.10
N LEU A 3 12.17 -0.01 1.58
CA LEU A 3 12.17 1.44 1.36
C LEU A 3 12.42 2.24 2.65
N GLU A 4 11.81 1.81 3.76
CA GLU A 4 12.00 2.39 5.09
C GLU A 4 13.47 2.37 5.53
N GLU A 5 14.14 1.23 5.39
CA GLU A 5 15.56 1.07 5.72
C GLU A 5 16.42 1.98 4.84
N GLY A 6 16.14 2.00 3.53
CA GLY A 6 16.89 2.81 2.58
C GLY A 6 16.78 4.31 2.85
N LEU A 7 15.58 4.80 3.15
CA LEU A 7 15.34 6.21 3.48
C LEU A 7 15.96 6.57 4.83
N SER A 8 15.79 5.73 5.85
CA SER A 8 16.31 5.98 7.20
C SER A 8 17.84 6.01 7.25
N GLN A 9 18.49 5.22 6.41
CA GLN A 9 19.96 5.15 6.31
C GLN A 9 20.55 6.14 5.30
N GLY A 10 19.72 6.91 4.59
CA GLY A 10 20.17 7.86 3.55
C GLY A 10 20.69 7.21 2.26
N PHE A 11 20.51 5.90 2.10
CA PHE A 11 20.84 5.16 0.89
C PHE A 11 19.83 5.36 -0.23
N VAL A 12 18.59 5.67 0.12
CA VAL A 12 17.53 6.03 -0.83
C VAL A 12 17.18 7.49 -0.63
N ILE A 13 17.03 8.21 -1.74
CA ILE A 13 16.55 9.58 -1.74
C ILE A 13 15.33 9.65 -2.65
N ILE A 14 14.25 10.25 -2.15
CA ILE A 14 13.07 10.54 -2.96
C ILE A 14 12.81 12.03 -2.97
N THR A 15 12.60 12.59 -4.16
CA THR A 15 12.28 14.00 -4.40
C THR A 15 11.13 14.15 -5.39
N GLU A 16 10.57 15.35 -5.46
CA GLU A 16 9.81 15.78 -6.63
C GLU A 16 10.71 15.73 -7.89
N ILE A 17 10.12 15.53 -9.06
CA ILE A 17 10.86 15.55 -10.35
C ILE A 17 11.32 16.98 -10.70
N SER A 18 10.56 17.98 -10.26
CA SER A 18 10.87 19.39 -10.48
C SER A 18 10.52 20.24 -9.26
N THR A 19 11.06 21.45 -9.18
CA THR A 19 10.75 22.42 -8.11
C THR A 19 9.27 22.83 -8.07
N GLY A 20 8.58 22.74 -9.21
CA GLY A 20 7.13 22.92 -9.33
C GLY A 20 6.31 21.80 -8.68
N GLY A 21 6.93 20.64 -8.42
CA GLY A 21 6.22 19.40 -8.10
C GLY A 21 5.51 18.83 -9.33
N SER A 22 5.48 17.51 -9.46
CA SER A 22 4.72 16.86 -10.52
C SER A 22 3.90 15.72 -9.92
N VAL A 23 2.58 15.88 -9.92
CA VAL A 23 1.69 14.72 -9.75
C VAL A 23 1.48 14.16 -11.16
N PRO A 24 1.66 12.84 -11.39
CA PRO A 24 1.60 11.75 -10.42
C PRO A 24 2.92 10.99 -10.15
N GLU A 25 4.08 11.66 -10.13
CA GLU A 25 5.38 10.97 -10.22
C GLU A 25 6.45 11.56 -9.28
N LEU A 26 7.22 10.69 -8.63
CA LEU A 26 8.40 11.07 -7.83
C LEU A 26 9.67 10.46 -8.40
N LYS A 27 10.79 11.14 -8.18
CA LYS A 27 12.11 10.60 -8.49
C LYS A 27 12.66 9.85 -7.28
N LEU A 28 12.99 8.57 -7.44
CA LEU A 28 13.66 7.73 -6.46
C LEU A 28 15.08 7.42 -6.94
N VAL A 29 16.07 7.70 -6.09
CA VAL A 29 17.48 7.38 -6.33
C VAL A 29 17.93 6.37 -5.27
N ASN A 30 18.36 5.19 -5.70
CA ASN A 30 19.01 4.20 -4.85
C ASN A 30 20.54 4.31 -5.01
N LYS A 31 21.20 4.80 -3.96
CA LYS A 31 22.66 4.98 -3.90
C LYS A 31 23.40 3.77 -3.33
N SER A 32 22.67 2.75 -2.85
CA SER A 32 23.27 1.52 -2.36
C SER A 32 23.47 0.52 -3.50
N PRO A 33 24.43 -0.43 -3.38
CA PRO A 33 24.52 -1.55 -4.30
C PRO A 33 23.36 -2.56 -4.14
N ASP A 34 22.61 -2.50 -3.03
CA ASP A 34 21.53 -3.42 -2.73
C ASP A 34 20.22 -3.06 -3.45
N LYS A 35 19.39 -4.09 -3.68
CA LYS A 35 18.02 -3.88 -4.20
C LYS A 35 17.11 -3.31 -3.11
N VAL A 36 16.24 -2.39 -3.49
CA VAL A 36 15.26 -1.76 -2.60
C VAL A 36 13.84 -2.19 -2.98
N LEU A 37 13.13 -2.79 -2.03
CA LEU A 37 11.72 -3.13 -2.18
C LEU A 37 10.85 -1.95 -1.77
N VAL A 38 10.05 -1.48 -2.72
CA VAL A 38 8.96 -0.50 -2.55
C VAL A 38 7.66 -1.26 -2.62
N VAL A 39 6.77 -1.12 -1.63
CA VAL A 39 5.53 -1.92 -1.56
C VAL A 39 4.32 -1.05 -1.81
N ASP A 40 3.37 -1.57 -2.58
CA ASP A 40 2.13 -0.88 -2.92
C ASP A 40 1.39 -0.30 -1.70
N GLY A 41 1.05 0.99 -1.78
CA GLY A 41 0.30 1.70 -0.75
C GLY A 41 1.13 2.20 0.44
N GLU A 42 2.45 2.02 0.47
CA GLU A 42 3.32 2.66 1.46
C GLU A 42 3.26 4.19 1.36
N GLU A 43 3.16 4.85 2.51
CA GLU A 43 3.17 6.31 2.61
C GLU A 43 4.58 6.89 2.50
N LEU A 44 4.68 8.00 1.77
CA LEU A 44 5.82 8.88 1.70
C LEU A 44 5.40 10.25 2.23
N MET A 45 6.08 10.74 3.26
CA MET A 45 5.74 11.99 3.94
C MET A 45 6.67 13.13 3.54
N GLY A 46 6.17 14.36 3.55
CA GLY A 46 6.98 15.56 3.33
C GLY A 46 6.67 16.24 2.00
N ALA A 47 7.69 16.84 1.39
CA ALA A 47 7.59 17.64 0.16
C ALA A 47 6.38 18.59 0.20
N LYS A 48 5.63 18.73 -0.89
CA LYS A 48 4.42 19.55 -0.95
C LYS A 48 3.20 18.90 -0.29
N GLN A 49 3.15 17.58 -0.29
CA GLN A 49 2.00 16.77 0.14
C GLN A 49 2.47 15.33 0.39
N ASN A 50 1.80 14.60 1.29
CA ASN A 50 2.03 13.17 1.43
C ASN A 50 1.59 12.41 0.18
N ARG A 51 2.28 11.30 -0.09
CA ARG A 51 2.07 10.42 -1.25
C ARG A 51 1.93 8.99 -0.79
N ILE A 52 1.27 8.17 -1.60
CA ILE A 52 1.39 6.72 -1.55
C ILE A 52 1.94 6.21 -2.87
N VAL A 53 2.69 5.11 -2.84
CA VAL A 53 3.15 4.44 -4.06
C VAL A 53 2.03 3.61 -4.68
N ASN A 54 1.94 3.60 -6.03
CA ASN A 54 0.80 3.01 -6.72
C ASN A 54 0.93 1.51 -7.02
N ALA A 55 2.12 0.95 -6.94
CA ALA A 55 2.40 -0.48 -7.11
C ALA A 55 3.72 -0.85 -6.40
N SER A 56 3.98 -2.15 -6.30
CA SER A 56 5.22 -2.67 -5.75
C SER A 56 6.33 -2.70 -6.81
N PHE A 57 7.54 -2.31 -6.43
CA PHE A 57 8.72 -2.28 -7.30
C PHE A 57 9.96 -2.78 -6.57
N LEU A 58 10.85 -3.47 -7.29
CA LEU A 58 12.17 -3.85 -6.80
C LEU A 58 13.21 -3.02 -7.53
N ILE A 59 13.67 -1.95 -6.90
CA ILE A 59 14.60 -1.00 -7.51
C ILE A 59 16.02 -1.55 -7.44
N ALA A 60 16.73 -1.54 -8.57
CA ALA A 60 18.10 -2.01 -8.64
C ALA A 60 19.05 -1.13 -7.79
N GLY A 61 20.18 -1.70 -7.38
CA GLY A 61 21.26 -0.93 -6.76
C GLY A 61 21.84 0.11 -7.72
N ASN A 62 22.33 1.22 -7.18
CA ASN A 62 22.98 2.30 -7.93
C ASN A 62 22.16 2.77 -9.15
N SER A 63 20.86 2.96 -8.96
CA SER A 63 19.92 3.28 -10.02
C SER A 63 18.99 4.43 -9.66
N GLU A 64 18.36 5.00 -10.68
CA GLU A 64 17.33 6.02 -10.57
C GLU A 64 16.08 5.57 -11.31
N VAL A 65 14.92 5.72 -10.68
CA VAL A 65 13.61 5.37 -11.24
C VAL A 65 12.60 6.45 -10.90
N VAL A 66 11.74 6.78 -11.86
CA VAL A 66 10.55 7.60 -11.62
C VAL A 66 9.41 6.69 -11.18
N ILE A 67 8.98 6.83 -9.92
CA ILE A 67 7.92 6.01 -9.33
C ILE A 67 6.57 6.73 -9.39
N PRO A 68 5.50 6.03 -9.81
CA PRO A 68 4.16 6.57 -9.85
C PRO A 68 3.53 6.53 -8.45
N VAL A 69 2.95 7.65 -8.09
CA VAL A 69 2.38 7.90 -6.76
C VAL A 69 1.00 8.53 -6.87
N SER A 70 0.29 8.57 -5.75
CA SER A 70 -0.94 9.35 -5.60
C SER A 70 -0.87 10.23 -4.36
N CYS A 71 -1.40 11.45 -4.44
CA CYS A 71 -1.50 12.36 -3.31
C CYS A 71 -2.53 11.84 -2.30
N VAL A 72 -2.17 11.87 -1.03
CA VAL A 72 -3.06 11.48 0.09
C VAL A 72 -3.20 12.58 1.13
N GLU A 73 -3.02 13.84 0.71
CA GLU A 73 -3.17 15.04 1.53
C GLU A 73 -3.59 16.23 0.62
N GLN A 74 -4.87 16.32 0.28
CA GLN A 74 -5.38 17.25 -0.73
C GLN A 74 -5.16 18.73 -0.38
N GLY A 75 -5.41 19.10 0.87
CA GLY A 75 -5.49 20.50 1.34
C GLY A 75 -4.14 21.17 1.62
N ARG A 76 -3.01 20.48 1.40
CA ARG A 76 -1.67 21.07 1.51
C ARG A 76 -1.07 21.23 0.13
N TRP A 77 -0.41 22.35 -0.17
CA TRP A 77 0.45 22.50 -1.35
C TRP A 77 1.63 23.42 -1.03
N SER A 78 2.39 23.04 -0.02
CA SER A 78 3.52 23.80 0.48
C SER A 78 4.61 22.86 0.99
N TYR A 79 5.86 23.22 0.73
CA TYR A 79 7.01 22.41 1.13
C TYR A 79 7.12 22.34 2.66
N ARG A 80 7.13 21.12 3.20
CA ARG A 80 7.60 20.84 4.57
C ARG A 80 9.08 20.42 4.61
N SER A 81 9.57 19.87 3.51
CA SER A 81 10.94 19.39 3.32
C SER A 81 11.25 19.35 1.82
N ALA A 82 12.53 19.35 1.44
CA ALA A 82 12.92 19.14 0.03
C ALA A 82 12.83 17.66 -0.41
N MET A 83 12.92 16.74 0.55
CA MET A 83 12.94 15.29 0.34
C MET A 83 11.77 14.62 1.05
N PHE A 84 11.34 13.47 0.54
CA PHE A 84 10.38 12.63 1.23
C PHE A 84 11.05 11.77 2.30
N SER A 85 10.37 11.60 3.43
CA SER A 85 10.70 10.60 4.44
C SER A 85 9.72 9.43 4.39
N TYR A 86 10.09 8.32 5.01
CA TYR A 86 9.20 7.17 5.12
C TYR A 86 7.98 7.50 6.01
N GLY A 87 6.78 7.18 5.55
CA GLY A 87 5.57 7.20 6.35
C GLY A 87 5.25 5.81 6.89
N GLU A 88 5.06 5.67 8.20
CA GLU A 88 4.81 4.38 8.87
C GLU A 88 3.44 3.74 8.53
N LYS A 89 2.77 4.21 7.48
CA LYS A 89 1.37 3.89 7.15
C LYS A 89 1.29 3.18 5.80
N VAL A 90 0.38 2.22 5.71
CA VAL A 90 -0.01 1.57 4.45
C VAL A 90 -1.48 1.84 4.21
N MET A 91 -1.82 2.30 3.00
CA MET A 91 -3.20 2.61 2.60
C MET A 91 -4.17 1.47 2.97
N PRO A 92 -5.35 1.76 3.56
CA PRO A 92 -6.34 0.73 3.92
C PRO A 92 -6.74 -0.16 2.74
N PRO A 93 -7.03 -1.46 2.95
CA PRO A 93 -7.25 -2.42 1.87
C PRO A 93 -8.43 -2.05 0.96
N SER A 94 -9.51 -1.48 1.50
CA SER A 94 -10.64 -0.96 0.71
C SER A 94 -10.20 0.10 -0.32
N LEU A 95 -9.38 1.07 0.08
CA LEU A 95 -8.84 2.10 -0.82
C LEU A 95 -7.77 1.54 -1.76
N ARG A 96 -6.92 0.62 -1.26
CA ARG A 96 -5.91 -0.04 -2.11
C ARG A 96 -6.56 -0.83 -3.24
N ARG A 97 -7.69 -1.51 -2.98
CA ARG A 97 -8.45 -2.24 -3.99
C ARG A 97 -8.91 -1.32 -5.13
N GLU A 98 -9.54 -0.20 -4.81
CA GLU A 98 -10.00 0.76 -5.83
C GLU A 98 -8.82 1.37 -6.62
N LYS A 99 -7.74 1.75 -5.92
CA LYS A 99 -6.49 2.21 -6.56
C LYS A 99 -5.91 1.15 -7.49
N GLN A 100 -5.83 -0.11 -7.05
CA GLN A 100 -5.27 -1.22 -7.84
C GLN A 100 -6.12 -1.48 -9.10
N LYS A 101 -7.44 -1.37 -9.00
CA LYS A 101 -8.33 -1.46 -10.16
C LYS A 101 -8.01 -0.40 -11.20
N LYS A 102 -7.84 0.87 -10.79
CA LYS A 102 -7.44 1.95 -11.70
C LYS A 102 -6.05 1.77 -12.29
N VAL A 103 -5.10 1.28 -11.51
CA VAL A 103 -3.78 0.92 -12.01
C VAL A 103 -3.87 -0.19 -13.06
N ALA A 104 -4.69 -1.21 -12.85
CA ALA A 104 -4.89 -2.28 -13.83
C ALA A 104 -5.53 -1.77 -15.14
N GLU A 105 -6.57 -0.93 -15.04
CA GLU A 105 -7.21 -0.28 -16.20
C GLU A 105 -6.19 0.56 -17.01
N ASN A 106 -5.30 1.28 -16.34
CA ASN A 106 -4.28 2.10 -16.98
C ASN A 106 -3.14 1.27 -17.58
N LEU A 107 -2.72 0.18 -16.93
CA LEU A 107 -1.75 -0.75 -17.49
C LEU A 107 -2.28 -1.40 -18.78
N ASP A 108 -3.55 -1.82 -18.81
CA ASP A 108 -4.20 -2.39 -20.00
C ASP A 108 -4.27 -1.41 -21.18
N ARG A 109 -4.26 -0.10 -20.91
CA ARG A 109 -4.27 0.97 -21.93
C ARG A 109 -2.88 1.52 -22.25
N GLY A 110 -1.81 0.99 -21.64
CA GLY A 110 -0.45 1.48 -21.83
C GLY A 110 -0.14 2.82 -21.14
N ALA A 111 -0.99 3.27 -20.20
CA ALA A 111 -0.80 4.52 -19.45
C ALA A 111 0.06 4.35 -18.17
N GLY A 112 0.69 3.19 -18.01
CA GLY A 112 1.56 2.87 -16.87
C GLY A 112 0.79 2.67 -15.56
N TYR A 113 1.49 2.80 -14.43
CA TYR A 113 0.94 2.53 -13.09
C TYR A 113 0.24 3.74 -12.46
N ARG A 114 -0.42 4.56 -13.28
CA ARG A 114 -1.18 5.71 -12.78
C ARG A 114 -2.47 5.22 -12.11
N SER A 115 -2.85 5.86 -11.01
CA SER A 115 -4.17 5.71 -10.39
C SER A 115 -5.08 6.88 -10.77
N ASP A 116 -6.27 6.94 -10.19
CA ASP A 116 -7.16 8.09 -10.21
C ASP A 116 -6.98 8.93 -8.94
N GLN A 117 -6.49 10.16 -9.11
CA GLN A 117 -6.21 11.08 -8.00
C GLN A 117 -7.50 11.59 -7.34
N GLY A 118 -8.54 11.87 -8.13
CA GLY A 118 -9.81 12.39 -7.63
C GLY A 118 -10.52 11.33 -6.79
N GLN A 119 -10.57 10.10 -7.30
CA GLN A 119 -11.17 8.96 -6.60
C GLN A 119 -10.51 8.69 -5.25
N ILE A 120 -9.17 8.83 -5.15
CA ILE A 120 -8.46 8.65 -3.88
C ILE A 120 -8.87 9.72 -2.86
N TRP A 121 -8.96 10.99 -3.28
CA TRP A 121 -9.38 12.06 -2.38
C TRP A 121 -10.83 11.92 -1.93
N GLU A 122 -11.73 11.57 -2.84
CA GLU A 122 -13.13 11.29 -2.52
C GLU A 122 -13.24 10.14 -1.51
N ALA A 123 -12.59 9.01 -1.77
CA ALA A 123 -12.61 7.86 -0.86
C ALA A 123 -12.03 8.15 0.52
N LEU A 124 -10.96 8.98 0.59
CA LEU A 124 -10.40 9.44 1.86
C LEU A 124 -11.37 10.35 2.61
N ALA A 125 -11.97 11.34 1.93
CA ALA A 125 -12.92 12.27 2.52
C ALA A 125 -14.17 11.54 3.06
N GLU A 126 -14.70 10.58 2.29
CA GLU A 126 -15.82 9.74 2.73
C GLU A 126 -15.46 8.90 3.97
N LYS A 127 -14.29 8.25 3.97
CA LYS A 127 -13.84 7.47 5.12
C LYS A 127 -13.62 8.35 6.36
N GLN A 128 -13.03 9.53 6.19
CA GLN A 128 -12.87 10.52 7.27
C GLN A 128 -14.23 10.94 7.85
N SER A 129 -15.22 11.19 6.98
CA SER A 129 -16.60 11.51 7.38
C SER A 129 -17.25 10.38 8.18
N ARG A 130 -17.24 9.14 7.66
CA ARG A 130 -17.81 7.95 8.34
C ARG A 130 -17.17 7.72 9.71
N MET A 131 -15.87 7.97 9.81
CA MET A 131 -15.09 7.79 11.03
C MET A 131 -15.06 9.02 11.94
N SER A 132 -15.75 10.11 11.56
CA SER A 132 -15.81 11.38 12.30
C SER A 132 -14.43 11.96 12.61
N ILE A 133 -13.50 11.86 11.66
CA ILE A 133 -12.14 12.40 11.77
C ILE A 133 -12.08 13.82 11.24
N ASN A 134 -11.64 14.76 12.07
CA ASN A 134 -11.30 16.10 11.61
C ASN A 134 -9.92 16.09 10.96
N SER A 135 -9.85 16.40 9.66
CA SER A 135 -8.61 16.44 8.88
C SER A 135 -8.54 17.71 8.06
N PRO A 136 -7.91 18.79 8.59
CA PRO A 136 -7.85 20.09 7.91
C PRO A 136 -7.22 20.05 6.51
N THR A 137 -6.32 19.10 6.26
CA THR A 137 -5.64 18.92 4.96
C THR A 137 -6.13 17.70 4.19
N GLY A 138 -7.12 16.95 4.68
CA GLY A 138 -7.55 15.70 4.05
C GLY A 138 -6.44 14.65 4.01
N ALA A 139 -5.57 14.61 5.02
CA ALA A 139 -4.46 13.67 5.09
C ALA A 139 -4.93 12.26 5.47
N MET A 140 -4.50 11.24 4.72
CA MET A 140 -4.69 9.84 5.12
C MET A 140 -4.11 9.56 6.51
N ALA A 141 -3.01 10.23 6.86
CA ALA A 141 -2.38 10.14 8.17
C ALA A 141 -3.33 10.41 9.34
N ASP A 142 -4.30 11.32 9.15
CA ASP A 142 -5.22 11.73 10.22
C ASP A 142 -6.23 10.63 10.58
N LEU A 143 -6.52 9.71 9.64
CA LEU A 143 -7.32 8.51 9.94
C LEU A 143 -6.64 7.63 10.97
N PHE A 144 -5.32 7.45 10.84
CA PHE A 144 -4.53 6.65 11.77
C PHE A 144 -4.38 7.36 13.12
N GLU A 145 -4.03 8.65 13.11
CA GLU A 145 -3.86 9.42 14.35
C GLU A 145 -5.17 9.52 15.14
N GLY A 146 -6.28 9.81 14.46
CA GLY A 146 -7.60 9.91 15.08
C GLY A 146 -8.11 8.59 15.67
N GLN A 147 -7.55 7.45 15.28
CA GLN A 147 -7.92 6.12 15.78
C GLN A 147 -6.81 5.43 16.56
N LYS A 148 -5.73 6.14 16.93
CA LYS A 148 -4.53 5.54 17.54
C LYS A 148 -4.82 4.62 18.73
N ASN A 149 -5.76 5.00 19.58
CA ASN A 149 -6.10 4.21 20.77
C ASN A 149 -6.70 2.85 20.37
N ARG A 150 -7.67 2.83 19.43
CA ARG A 150 -8.29 1.60 18.94
C ARG A 150 -7.30 0.76 18.14
N LEU A 151 -6.48 1.40 17.29
CA LEU A 151 -5.41 0.73 16.56
C LEU A 151 -4.39 0.06 17.49
N SER A 152 -4.08 0.67 18.63
CA SER A 152 -3.17 0.09 19.62
C SER A 152 -3.70 -1.22 20.22
N GLU A 153 -5.02 -1.36 20.37
CA GLU A 153 -5.63 -2.61 20.86
C GLU A 153 -5.52 -3.73 19.84
N TYR A 154 -5.70 -3.44 18.54
CA TYR A 154 -5.42 -4.41 17.48
C TYR A 154 -3.94 -4.82 17.49
N LEU A 155 -3.01 -3.88 17.59
CA LEU A 155 -1.58 -4.20 17.62
C LEU A 155 -1.18 -5.09 18.82
N LYS A 156 -1.85 -4.97 19.97
CA LYS A 156 -1.63 -5.86 21.13
C LYS A 156 -2.20 -7.26 20.91
N ALA A 157 -3.30 -7.37 20.17
CA ALA A 157 -3.99 -8.63 19.93
C ALA A 157 -3.31 -9.51 18.87
N PHE A 158 -2.62 -8.91 17.90
CA PHE A 158 -1.94 -9.63 16.82
C PHE A 158 -0.47 -9.87 17.15
N ARG A 159 0.01 -11.08 16.86
CA ARG A 159 1.42 -11.47 17.04
C ARG A 159 1.93 -12.13 15.76
N LEU A 160 3.19 -11.85 15.43
CA LEU A 160 3.90 -12.58 14.39
C LEU A 160 4.07 -14.04 14.82
N VAL A 161 3.91 -14.95 13.87
CA VAL A 161 4.31 -16.34 14.02
C VAL A 161 5.71 -16.52 13.44
N ASP A 162 6.50 -17.43 14.03
CA ASP A 162 7.85 -17.71 13.56
C ASP A 162 7.85 -18.11 12.08
N SER A 163 8.80 -17.54 11.33
CA SER A 163 8.94 -17.76 9.88
C SER A 163 7.69 -17.43 9.04
N GLN A 164 6.78 -16.60 9.55
CA GLN A 164 5.60 -16.16 8.82
C GLN A 164 5.97 -15.31 7.60
N VAL A 165 5.43 -15.65 6.44
CA VAL A 165 5.66 -14.96 5.15
C VAL A 165 4.45 -14.18 4.65
N GLY A 166 3.32 -14.31 5.33
CA GLY A 166 2.08 -13.65 4.93
C GLY A 166 0.95 -13.80 5.94
N THR A 167 -0.14 -13.08 5.69
CA THR A 167 -1.37 -13.13 6.50
C THR A 167 -2.60 -12.99 5.61
N LEU A 168 -3.59 -13.85 5.84
CA LEU A 168 -4.95 -13.64 5.38
C LEU A 168 -5.73 -12.91 6.47
N PHE A 169 -6.31 -11.77 6.14
CA PHE A 169 -7.12 -10.96 7.05
C PHE A 169 -8.60 -11.18 6.78
N ALA A 170 -9.38 -11.22 7.85
CA ALA A 170 -10.84 -11.24 7.79
C ALA A 170 -11.42 -10.16 8.72
N ILE A 171 -12.54 -9.57 8.30
CA ILE A 171 -13.26 -8.53 9.03
C ILE A 171 -14.74 -8.93 9.02
N ASN A 172 -15.37 -8.96 10.21
CA ASN A 172 -16.78 -9.36 10.38
C ASN A 172 -17.15 -10.65 9.63
N GLY A 173 -16.33 -11.70 9.81
CA GLY A 173 -16.52 -13.02 9.19
C GLY A 173 -16.22 -13.12 7.69
N LYS A 174 -15.80 -12.03 7.03
CA LYS A 174 -15.50 -12.00 5.59
C LYS A 174 -14.02 -11.83 5.34
N VAL A 175 -13.48 -12.55 4.35
CA VAL A 175 -12.07 -12.36 3.92
C VAL A 175 -11.91 -10.95 3.36
N ALA A 176 -10.99 -10.19 3.93
CA ALA A 176 -10.66 -8.82 3.54
C ALA A 176 -9.48 -8.76 2.56
N GLY A 177 -8.52 -9.69 2.68
CA GLY A 177 -7.37 -9.74 1.78
C GLY A 177 -6.28 -10.70 2.25
N LEU A 178 -5.27 -10.88 1.39
CA LEU A 178 -4.07 -11.68 1.64
C LEU A 178 -2.84 -10.82 1.32
N GLU A 179 -1.90 -10.78 2.24
CA GLU A 179 -0.60 -10.13 2.07
C GLU A 179 0.50 -11.19 2.15
N CYS A 180 1.41 -11.23 1.18
CA CYS A 180 2.50 -12.21 1.11
C CYS A 180 3.80 -11.55 0.66
N PHE A 181 4.92 -12.04 1.17
CA PHE A 181 6.28 -11.63 0.82
C PHE A 181 7.18 -12.87 0.72
N GLY A 182 8.17 -12.86 -0.17
CA GLY A 182 9.04 -14.02 -0.38
C GLY A 182 9.93 -14.40 0.80
N HIS A 183 10.09 -13.52 1.78
CA HIS A 183 10.91 -13.77 2.96
C HIS A 183 10.26 -13.27 4.26
N TRP A 184 10.36 -14.07 5.31
CA TRP A 184 9.79 -13.78 6.63
C TRP A 184 10.42 -12.54 7.28
N GLN A 185 11.71 -12.27 7.04
CA GLN A 185 12.37 -11.06 7.53
C GLN A 185 11.81 -9.79 6.90
N THR A 186 11.32 -9.87 5.66
CA THR A 186 10.65 -8.75 5.01
C THR A 186 9.25 -8.61 5.57
N PHE A 187 8.47 -9.71 5.61
CA PHE A 187 7.12 -9.69 6.14
C PHE A 187 7.04 -9.13 7.57
N SER A 188 7.96 -9.52 8.45
CA SER A 188 7.98 -9.07 9.85
C SER A 188 8.11 -7.55 10.00
N LYS A 189 8.84 -6.89 9.09
CA LYS A 189 8.95 -5.42 9.01
C LYS A 189 7.64 -4.76 8.59
N PHE A 190 6.81 -5.47 7.82
CA PHE A 190 5.51 -4.97 7.34
C PHE A 190 4.34 -5.31 8.24
N PHE A 191 4.47 -6.30 9.11
CA PHE A 191 3.36 -6.82 9.89
C PHE A 191 2.58 -5.76 10.67
N LYS A 192 3.25 -4.91 11.45
CA LYS A 192 2.57 -3.89 12.26
C LYS A 192 1.76 -2.91 11.42
N LYS A 193 2.36 -2.36 10.35
CA LYS A 193 1.70 -1.41 9.44
C LYS A 193 0.56 -2.05 8.64
N LEU A 194 0.69 -3.34 8.28
CA LEU A 194 -0.41 -4.10 7.67
C LEU A 194 -1.55 -4.33 8.65
N VAL A 195 -1.28 -4.72 9.90
CA VAL A 195 -2.32 -4.87 10.93
C VAL A 195 -3.07 -3.55 11.13
N GLN A 196 -2.37 -2.41 11.24
CA GLN A 196 -3.02 -1.11 11.37
C GLN A 196 -3.86 -0.75 10.13
N SER A 197 -3.36 -1.05 8.94
CA SER A 197 -4.06 -0.82 7.67
C SER A 197 -5.39 -1.56 7.60
N TYR A 198 -5.40 -2.86 7.91
CA TYR A 198 -6.64 -3.65 7.95
C TYR A 198 -7.54 -3.27 9.14
N ALA A 199 -6.95 -2.95 10.29
CA ALA A 199 -7.71 -2.52 11.46
C ALA A 199 -8.48 -1.21 11.21
N LEU A 200 -7.99 -0.29 10.36
CA LEU A 200 -8.76 0.90 9.99
C LEU A 200 -10.06 0.56 9.27
N ASP A 201 -10.06 -0.43 8.38
CA ASP A 201 -11.29 -0.87 7.73
C ASP A 201 -12.22 -1.58 8.73
N ALA A 202 -11.67 -2.39 9.64
CA ALA A 202 -12.46 -3.00 10.72
C ALA A 202 -13.09 -1.95 11.67
N ILE A 203 -12.38 -0.85 11.92
CA ILE A 203 -12.84 0.27 12.75
C ILE A 203 -13.95 1.05 12.05
N ASP A 204 -13.84 1.30 10.74
CA ASP A 204 -14.85 1.94 9.89
C ASP A 204 -16.15 1.10 9.86
N MET A 205 -16.02 -0.23 9.90
CA MET A 205 -17.13 -1.19 9.89
C MET A 205 -17.64 -1.60 11.29
N ILE A 206 -17.26 -0.90 12.37
CA ILE A 206 -17.56 -1.36 13.75
C ILE A 206 -19.06 -1.48 14.07
N LYS A 207 -19.91 -0.72 13.36
CA LYS A 207 -21.37 -0.73 13.54
C LYS A 207 -22.06 -1.84 12.73
N GLU A 208 -21.36 -2.49 11.81
CA GLU A 208 -21.90 -3.61 11.05
C GLU A 208 -22.06 -4.85 11.92
N PRO A 209 -22.95 -5.80 11.54
CA PRO A 209 -23.08 -7.07 12.24
C PRO A 209 -21.73 -7.77 12.35
N LYS A 210 -21.37 -8.12 13.59
CA LYS A 210 -20.14 -8.85 13.87
C LYS A 210 -20.39 -10.34 13.71
N GLU A 211 -19.42 -11.00 13.09
CA GLU A 211 -19.30 -12.45 13.10
C GLU A 211 -17.91 -12.76 13.67
N ASP A 212 -17.86 -13.62 14.69
CA ASP A 212 -16.64 -13.86 15.47
C ASP A 212 -15.63 -14.76 14.74
N HIS A 213 -16.03 -15.34 13.60
CA HIS A 213 -15.18 -16.23 12.82
C HIS A 213 -15.46 -16.11 11.33
N VAL A 214 -14.44 -16.36 10.52
CA VAL A 214 -14.58 -16.56 9.08
C VAL A 214 -14.76 -18.05 8.81
N ALA A 215 -15.73 -18.41 7.96
CA ALA A 215 -15.95 -19.80 7.60
C ALA A 215 -14.74 -20.37 6.83
N VAL A 216 -14.30 -21.58 7.18
CA VAL A 216 -13.19 -22.25 6.49
C VAL A 216 -13.48 -22.43 4.99
N ALA A 217 -14.75 -22.63 4.63
CA ALA A 217 -15.19 -22.71 3.24
C ALA A 217 -14.92 -21.39 2.47
N ASP A 218 -15.10 -20.24 3.11
CA ASP A 218 -14.82 -18.93 2.50
C ASP A 218 -13.33 -18.70 2.29
N ILE A 219 -12.50 -19.10 3.26
CA ILE A 219 -11.03 -19.08 3.11
C ILE A 219 -10.61 -19.95 1.92
N ARG A 220 -11.10 -21.20 1.85
CA ARG A 220 -10.77 -22.12 0.73
C ARG A 220 -11.20 -21.55 -0.60
N ARG A 221 -12.44 -21.05 -0.70
CA ARG A 221 -12.97 -20.42 -1.91
C ARG A 221 -12.12 -19.22 -2.35
N PHE A 222 -11.68 -18.39 -1.41
CA PHE A 222 -10.81 -17.26 -1.69
C PHE A 222 -9.43 -17.71 -2.22
N MET A 223 -8.81 -18.70 -1.58
CA MET A 223 -7.52 -19.27 -2.02
C MET A 223 -7.61 -19.93 -3.40
N GLU A 224 -8.67 -20.70 -3.65
CA GLU A 224 -8.95 -21.26 -4.98
C GLU A 224 -9.17 -20.17 -6.03
N GLY A 225 -9.87 -19.09 -5.66
CA GLY A 225 -10.05 -17.91 -6.49
C GLY A 225 -8.72 -17.31 -6.92
N ILE A 226 -7.79 -17.10 -5.97
CA ILE A 226 -6.43 -16.62 -6.28
C ILE A 226 -5.70 -17.56 -7.23
N GLN A 227 -5.77 -18.87 -7.01
CA GLN A 227 -5.08 -19.85 -7.85
C GLN A 227 -5.62 -19.87 -9.28
N LYS A 228 -6.95 -19.84 -9.44
CA LYS A 228 -7.64 -19.98 -10.73
C LYS A 228 -7.77 -18.67 -11.51
N ALA A 229 -7.55 -17.52 -10.87
CA ALA A 229 -7.72 -16.23 -11.52
C ALA A 229 -6.80 -16.08 -12.75
N PRO A 230 -7.35 -15.60 -13.89
CA PRO A 230 -6.55 -15.15 -15.02
C PRO A 230 -5.49 -14.14 -14.58
N ARG A 231 -4.27 -14.32 -15.11
CA ARG A 231 -3.12 -13.46 -14.79
C ARG A 231 -2.62 -12.76 -16.04
N LYS A 232 -2.26 -11.49 -15.89
CA LYS A 232 -1.54 -10.70 -16.89
C LYS A 232 -0.21 -10.24 -16.30
N SER A 233 0.85 -10.34 -17.09
CA SER A 233 2.17 -9.80 -16.73
C SER A 233 2.38 -8.44 -17.38
N TYR A 234 2.99 -7.51 -16.64
CA TYR A 234 3.38 -6.19 -17.10
C TYR A 234 4.83 -5.90 -16.70
N PRO A 235 5.60 -5.18 -17.54
CA PRO A 235 6.95 -4.76 -17.19
C PRO A 235 6.98 -3.93 -15.90
N SER A 236 7.87 -4.27 -14.96
CA SER A 236 8.17 -3.45 -13.78
C SER A 236 8.94 -2.17 -14.18
N LEU A 237 8.86 -1.14 -13.35
CA LEU A 237 9.73 0.06 -13.47
C LEU A 237 11.12 -0.17 -12.88
N GLY A 238 11.31 -1.29 -12.17
CA GLY A 238 12.61 -1.77 -11.72
C GLY A 238 12.86 -3.19 -12.22
N LEU A 239 13.37 -4.04 -11.35
CA LEU A 239 13.57 -5.45 -11.63
C LEU A 239 12.24 -6.23 -11.52
N GLY A 240 12.17 -7.34 -12.26
CA GLY A 240 11.05 -8.26 -12.23
C GLY A 240 9.85 -7.83 -13.08
N GLU A 241 8.71 -8.45 -12.80
CA GLU A 241 7.45 -8.23 -13.51
C GLU A 241 6.33 -7.97 -12.50
N ASN A 242 5.36 -7.15 -12.87
CA ASN A 242 4.13 -6.98 -12.11
C ASN A 242 3.05 -7.91 -12.67
N ILE A 243 2.59 -8.85 -11.85
CA ILE A 243 1.49 -9.73 -12.17
C ILE A 243 0.19 -9.14 -11.62
N ARG A 244 -0.84 -9.07 -12.46
CA ARG A 244 -2.21 -8.75 -12.04
C ARG A 244 -3.09 -9.97 -12.19
N ALA A 245 -3.85 -10.27 -11.16
CA ALA A 245 -4.82 -11.36 -11.15
C ALA A 245 -6.23 -10.77 -10.96
N GLU A 246 -7.14 -11.05 -11.88
CA GLU A 246 -8.51 -10.54 -11.82
C GLU A 246 -9.48 -11.70 -12.07
N GLY A 247 -10.43 -11.90 -11.16
CA GLY A 247 -11.49 -12.88 -11.28
C GLY A 247 -12.80 -12.33 -10.69
N PRO A 248 -13.92 -13.06 -10.81
CA PRO A 248 -15.23 -12.55 -10.41
C PRO A 248 -15.33 -12.11 -8.94
N PHE A 249 -14.50 -12.70 -8.07
CA PHE A 249 -14.53 -12.48 -6.62
C PHE A 249 -13.16 -12.12 -6.02
N ILE A 250 -12.12 -11.98 -6.85
CA ILE A 250 -10.76 -11.66 -6.40
C ILE A 250 -10.14 -10.66 -7.36
N SER A 251 -9.36 -9.74 -6.80
CA SER A 251 -8.46 -8.86 -7.53
C SER A 251 -7.15 -8.81 -6.76
N GLY A 252 -6.02 -8.89 -7.43
CA GLY A 252 -4.72 -8.94 -6.77
C GLY A 252 -3.57 -8.47 -7.64
N ALA A 253 -2.48 -8.12 -6.98
CA ALA A 253 -1.24 -7.68 -7.59
C ALA A 253 -0.06 -8.35 -6.90
N ALA A 254 0.96 -8.72 -7.68
CA ALA A 254 2.21 -9.25 -7.17
C ALA A 254 3.37 -8.67 -7.98
N LEU A 255 4.49 -8.42 -7.31
CA LEU A 255 5.77 -8.20 -7.96
C LEU A 255 6.50 -9.55 -7.95
N VAL A 256 6.97 -10.02 -9.10
CA VAL A 256 7.70 -11.29 -9.21
C VAL A 256 9.09 -11.04 -9.75
N TYR A 257 10.10 -11.57 -9.07
CA TYR A 257 11.49 -11.54 -9.50
C TYR A 257 12.16 -12.89 -9.23
N ASN A 258 12.77 -13.49 -10.25
CA ASN A 258 13.36 -14.84 -10.18
C ASN A 258 12.41 -15.88 -9.54
N GLU A 259 11.18 -15.96 -10.05
CA GLU A 259 10.13 -16.91 -9.58
C GLU A 259 9.66 -16.71 -8.12
N SER A 260 10.13 -15.66 -7.44
CA SER A 260 9.72 -15.31 -6.08
C SER A 260 8.80 -14.08 -6.09
N VAL A 261 7.73 -14.14 -5.29
CA VAL A 261 6.82 -13.03 -4.97
C VAL A 261 7.37 -12.22 -3.81
#